data_AF-A0A090V6N7-F1
#
_entry.id   AF-A0A090V6N7-F1
#
_cell.length_a   1.000
_cell.length_b   1.000
_cell.length_c   1.000
_cell.angle_alpha   90.00
_cell.angle_beta   90.00
_cell.angle_gamma   90.00
#
_symmetry.space_group_name_H-M   'P 1'
#
loop_
_entity.id
_entity.type
_entity.pdbx_description
1 polymer ?
#
loop_
_entity_poly.entity_id
_entity_poly.type
_entity_poly.pdbx_seq_one_letter_code
_entity_poly.pdbx_strand_id
1 'polypeptide(L)'
;EENAAGITEVRQAIATEEEARATAVNQLTAATKTASDKADAAADAAGAATEQVEQNTAAITELDQVVTTLDSATASRFDELEGQTSEASGSVQNTAIALIQNTLAQVSARRTLTAVNAANSAQIDRIDTVVASDREASAQSLLQISSRVDGAVASINSISQTFADYRQSTAAQITSLTATIGGVSSAVTTNAQATADINNNLNAMYSIKVGLDANGVQYAAGMGLGVQNTPSGMQSQVVFLADRFAVMSYAGSAVTLPFVIQNGQTFIRDTFIQDGTITNAKIGAYIQSSNYVVGTLGWRIDKNGTIEINGGVAGQGMMVMTN
;
A
#
# COMPACT_ATOMS: atom_id res chain seq x y z
N GLU A 1 125.21 -147.58 73.53
CA GLU A 1 123.85 -147.50 72.97
C GLU A 1 123.20 -146.10 73.11
N GLU A 2 123.62 -145.24 74.05
CA GLU A 2 123.07 -143.88 74.25
C GLU A 2 123.19 -142.92 73.04
N ASN A 3 124.30 -142.92 72.30
CA ASN A 3 124.50 -141.99 71.18
C ASN A 3 123.59 -142.23 69.96
N ALA A 4 123.04 -143.45 69.79
CA ALA A 4 122.18 -143.76 68.65
C ALA A 4 120.75 -143.24 68.83
N ALA A 5 120.25 -143.18 70.08
CA ALA A 5 118.93 -142.64 70.41
C ALA A 5 118.87 -141.12 70.22
N GLY A 6 119.87 -140.38 70.73
CA GLY A 6 119.92 -138.91 70.59
C GLY A 6 120.06 -138.44 69.13
N ILE A 7 120.78 -139.18 68.28
CA ILE A 7 120.86 -138.88 66.83
C ILE A 7 119.51 -139.10 66.14
N THR A 8 118.72 -140.08 66.60
CA THR A 8 117.39 -140.36 66.04
C THR A 8 116.38 -139.28 66.43
N GLU A 9 116.42 -138.83 67.68
CA GLU A 9 115.58 -137.76 68.21
C GLU A 9 115.88 -136.41 67.52
N VAL A 10 117.17 -136.10 67.29
CA VAL A 10 117.59 -134.92 66.52
C VAL A 10 117.12 -134.99 65.07
N ARG A 11 117.21 -136.15 64.40
CA ARG A 11 116.68 -136.31 63.03
C ARG A 11 115.16 -136.10 62.98
N GLN A 12 114.44 -136.59 63.99
CA GLN A 12 112.99 -136.46 64.06
C GLN A 12 112.56 -135.01 64.36
N ALA A 13 113.29 -134.29 65.21
CA ALA A 13 113.10 -132.86 65.44
C ALA A 13 113.38 -132.03 64.19
N ILE A 14 114.44 -132.35 63.44
CA ILE A 14 114.76 -131.68 62.17
C ILE A 14 113.66 -131.95 61.13
N ALA A 15 113.18 -133.20 61.01
CA ALA A 15 112.09 -133.53 60.10
C ALA A 15 110.79 -132.78 60.46
N THR A 16 110.48 -132.66 61.74
CA THR A 16 109.30 -131.92 62.24
C THR A 16 109.42 -130.42 61.96
N GLU A 17 110.61 -129.84 62.15
CA GLU A 17 110.89 -128.44 61.86
C GLU A 17 110.85 -128.15 60.36
N GLU A 18 111.35 -129.07 59.53
CA GLU A 18 111.31 -128.94 58.07
C GLU A 18 109.87 -128.99 57.55
N GLU A 19 109.02 -129.85 58.13
CA GLU A 19 107.58 -129.91 57.83
C GLU A 19 106.82 -128.67 58.31
N ALA A 20 107.13 -128.17 59.52
CA ALA A 20 106.56 -126.92 60.05
C ALA A 20 106.97 -125.70 59.19
N ARG A 21 108.23 -125.66 58.75
CA ARG A 21 108.77 -124.61 57.88
C ARG A 21 108.17 -124.69 56.48
N ALA A 22 108.00 -125.89 55.92
CA ALA A 22 107.28 -126.08 54.65
C ALA A 22 105.82 -125.58 54.75
N THR A 23 105.14 -125.87 55.87
CA THR A 23 103.77 -125.40 56.13
C THR A 23 103.72 -123.87 56.25
N ALA A 24 104.63 -123.25 56.99
CA ALA A 24 104.72 -121.80 57.14
C ALA A 24 105.02 -121.10 55.81
N VAL A 25 105.91 -121.68 54.99
CA VAL A 25 106.21 -121.18 53.64
C VAL A 25 104.96 -121.29 52.76
N ASN A 26 104.24 -122.42 52.78
CA ASN A 26 103.00 -122.58 52.02
C ASN A 26 101.92 -121.57 52.44
N GLN A 27 101.75 -121.34 53.74
CA GLN A 27 100.82 -120.33 54.27
C GLN A 27 101.24 -118.91 53.88
N LEU A 28 102.54 -118.59 53.94
CA LEU A 28 103.07 -117.31 53.51
C LEU A 28 102.84 -117.11 52.00
N THR A 29 103.13 -118.12 51.18
CA THR A 29 102.87 -118.07 49.74
C THR A 29 101.39 -117.86 49.44
N ALA A 30 100.48 -118.53 50.15
CA ALA A 30 99.04 -118.33 50.00
C ALA A 30 98.59 -116.91 50.44
N ALA A 31 99.14 -116.39 51.54
CA ALA A 31 98.87 -115.03 52.00
C ALA A 31 99.39 -113.97 51.02
N THR A 32 100.61 -114.16 50.48
CA THR A 32 101.18 -113.29 49.44
C THR A 32 100.35 -113.35 48.16
N LYS A 33 99.89 -114.53 47.73
CA LYS A 33 99.01 -114.65 46.57
C LYS A 33 97.68 -113.92 46.80
N THR A 34 97.06 -114.09 47.96
CA THR A 34 95.84 -113.38 48.34
C THR A 34 96.03 -111.86 48.36
N ALA A 35 97.18 -111.37 48.86
CA ALA A 35 97.52 -109.96 48.86
C ALA A 35 97.73 -109.43 47.43
N SER A 36 98.40 -110.19 46.56
CA SER A 36 98.55 -109.87 45.14
C SER A 36 97.18 -109.79 44.45
N ASP A 37 96.31 -110.78 44.64
CA ASP A 37 94.98 -110.79 44.02
C ASP A 37 94.11 -109.61 44.47
N LYS A 38 94.22 -109.21 45.76
CA LYS A 38 93.56 -108.00 46.26
C LYS A 38 94.17 -106.71 45.70
N ALA A 39 95.48 -106.67 45.50
CA ALA A 39 96.15 -105.53 44.89
C ALA A 39 95.75 -105.39 43.41
N ASP A 40 95.69 -106.50 42.68
CA ASP A 40 95.22 -106.55 41.29
C ASP A 40 93.75 -106.10 41.20
N ALA A 41 92.86 -106.63 42.06
CA ALA A 41 91.47 -106.20 42.10
C ALA A 41 91.29 -104.72 42.48
N ALA A 42 92.14 -104.19 43.36
CA ALA A 42 92.15 -102.77 43.71
C ALA A 42 92.67 -101.91 42.55
N ALA A 43 93.66 -102.39 41.80
CA ALA A 43 94.16 -101.72 40.60
C ALA A 43 93.10 -101.68 39.50
N ASP A 44 92.38 -102.79 39.27
CA ASP A 44 91.27 -102.85 38.32
C ASP A 44 90.13 -101.90 38.71
N ALA A 45 89.75 -101.87 39.99
CA ALA A 45 88.74 -100.94 40.51
C ALA A 45 89.17 -99.47 40.39
N ALA A 46 90.45 -99.18 40.62
CA ALA A 46 91.02 -97.85 40.42
C ALA A 46 91.03 -97.45 38.93
N GLY A 47 91.32 -98.39 38.03
CA GLY A 47 91.21 -98.21 36.58
C GLY A 47 89.78 -97.86 36.16
N ALA A 48 88.79 -98.65 36.57
CA ALA A 48 87.39 -98.39 36.29
C ALA A 48 86.89 -97.06 36.85
N ALA A 49 87.31 -96.69 38.07
CA ALA A 49 86.99 -95.39 38.65
C ALA A 49 87.61 -94.23 37.85
N THR A 50 88.83 -94.41 37.34
CA THR A 50 89.51 -93.42 36.49
C THR A 50 88.75 -93.23 35.18
N GLU A 51 88.36 -94.32 34.51
CA GLU A 51 87.52 -94.26 33.30
C GLU A 51 86.18 -93.56 33.55
N GLN A 52 85.52 -93.82 34.68
CA GLN A 52 84.27 -93.14 35.02
C GLN A 52 84.47 -91.64 35.28
N VAL A 53 85.59 -91.26 35.91
CA VAL A 53 85.94 -89.84 36.10
C VAL A 53 86.16 -89.17 34.74
N GLU A 54 86.88 -89.80 33.82
CA GLU A 54 87.07 -89.29 32.46
C GLU A 54 85.73 -89.11 31.71
N GLN A 55 84.82 -90.09 31.80
CA GLN A 55 83.48 -90.00 31.24
C GLN A 55 82.66 -88.86 31.86
N ASN A 56 82.69 -88.73 33.20
CA ASN A 56 81.99 -87.66 33.90
C ASN A 56 82.55 -86.28 33.54
N THR A 57 83.87 -86.16 33.41
CA THR A 57 84.52 -84.91 32.96
C THR A 57 84.07 -84.54 31.55
N ALA A 58 84.00 -85.51 30.63
CA ALA A 58 83.49 -85.28 29.28
C ALA A 58 82.02 -84.84 29.27
N ALA A 59 81.15 -85.53 30.02
CA ALA A 59 79.73 -85.19 30.12
C ALA A 59 79.50 -83.80 30.75
N ILE A 60 80.28 -83.44 31.76
CA ILE A 60 80.24 -82.09 32.37
C ILE A 60 80.66 -81.02 31.36
N THR A 61 81.67 -81.29 30.54
CA THR A 61 82.10 -80.36 29.49
C THR A 61 81.02 -80.19 28.42
N GLU A 62 80.32 -81.26 28.04
CA GLU A 62 79.18 -81.17 27.13
C GLU A 62 78.02 -80.36 27.74
N LEU A 63 77.72 -80.60 29.03
CA LEU A 63 76.69 -79.82 29.73
C LEU A 63 77.04 -78.33 29.81
N ASP A 64 78.32 -78.00 30.05
CA ASP A 64 78.81 -76.62 30.08
C ASP A 64 78.62 -75.92 28.73
N GLN A 65 78.88 -76.64 27.62
CA GLN A 65 78.60 -76.14 26.27
C GLN A 65 77.10 -75.93 26.03
N VAL A 66 76.25 -76.86 26.47
CA VAL A 66 74.79 -76.74 26.35
C VAL A 66 74.27 -75.53 27.15
N VAL A 67 74.74 -75.35 28.39
CA VAL A 67 74.36 -74.21 29.25
C VAL A 67 74.83 -72.90 28.63
N THR A 68 76.06 -72.83 28.14
CA THR A 68 76.60 -71.63 27.46
C THR A 68 75.79 -71.29 26.20
N THR A 69 75.41 -72.31 25.43
CA THR A 69 74.57 -72.14 24.23
C THR A 69 73.16 -71.66 24.61
N LEU A 70 72.58 -72.22 25.66
CA LEU A 70 71.27 -71.81 26.17
C LEU A 70 71.31 -70.36 26.66
N ASP A 71 72.32 -69.97 27.43
CA ASP A 71 72.50 -68.61 27.93
C ASP A 71 72.55 -67.61 26.77
N SER A 72 73.40 -67.89 25.77
CA SER A 72 73.53 -67.08 24.55
C SER A 72 72.21 -66.98 23.78
N ALA A 73 71.48 -68.10 23.63
CA ALA A 73 70.19 -68.11 22.94
C ALA A 73 69.11 -67.34 23.72
N THR A 74 69.11 -67.42 25.05
CA THR A 74 68.17 -66.66 25.88
C THR A 74 68.47 -65.16 25.84
N ALA A 75 69.73 -64.76 25.90
CA ALA A 75 70.14 -63.36 25.75
C ALA A 75 69.68 -62.79 24.39
N SER A 76 69.95 -63.51 23.30
CA SER A 76 69.51 -63.08 21.96
C SER A 76 67.98 -62.96 21.84
N ARG A 77 67.21 -63.87 22.48
CA ARG A 77 65.73 -63.75 22.49
C ARG A 77 65.25 -62.59 23.35
N PHE A 78 65.95 -62.23 24.43
CA PHE A 78 65.65 -61.05 25.22
C PHE A 78 65.91 -59.75 24.44
N ASP A 79 67.04 -59.66 23.74
CA ASP A 79 67.36 -58.51 22.90
C ASP A 79 66.34 -58.33 21.76
N GLU A 80 65.95 -59.42 21.10
CA GLU A 80 64.90 -59.42 20.07
C GLU A 80 63.55 -58.96 20.64
N LEU A 81 63.14 -59.46 21.81
CA LEU A 81 61.91 -59.04 22.48
C LEU A 81 61.96 -57.58 22.93
N GLU A 82 63.11 -57.09 23.40
CA GLU A 82 63.30 -55.68 23.74
C GLU A 82 63.11 -54.80 22.49
N GLY A 83 63.72 -55.19 21.37
CA GLY A 83 63.53 -54.53 20.07
C GLY A 83 62.06 -54.48 19.64
N GLN A 84 61.39 -55.63 19.61
CA GLN A 84 59.97 -55.72 19.25
C GLN A 84 59.07 -54.91 20.20
N THR A 85 59.38 -54.89 21.49
CA THR A 85 58.63 -54.11 22.49
C THR A 85 58.83 -52.61 22.30
N SER A 86 60.05 -52.19 21.98
CA SER A 86 60.36 -50.79 21.64
C SER A 86 59.63 -50.35 20.37
N GLU A 87 59.64 -51.17 19.32
CA GLU A 87 58.89 -50.92 18.08
C GLU A 87 57.38 -50.88 18.30
N ALA A 88 56.83 -51.81 19.09
CA ALA A 88 55.42 -51.83 19.46
C ALA A 88 55.04 -50.59 20.26
N SER A 89 55.86 -50.18 21.23
CA SER A 89 55.68 -48.95 22.01
C SER A 89 55.67 -47.71 21.11
N GLY A 90 56.62 -47.59 20.19
CA GLY A 90 56.67 -46.50 19.21
C GLY A 90 55.46 -46.48 18.28
N SER A 91 55.00 -47.65 17.82
CA SER A 91 53.81 -47.79 16.97
C SER A 91 52.53 -47.43 17.71
N VAL A 92 52.40 -47.85 18.97
CA VAL A 92 51.28 -47.49 19.85
C VAL A 92 51.26 -45.98 20.11
N GLN A 93 52.42 -45.37 20.39
CA GLN A 93 52.53 -43.92 20.55
C GLN A 93 52.13 -43.17 19.29
N ASN A 94 52.63 -43.59 18.12
CA ASN A 94 52.25 -42.99 16.84
C ASN A 94 50.75 -43.12 16.55
N THR A 95 50.16 -44.29 16.82
CA THR A 95 48.73 -44.53 16.64
C THR A 95 47.90 -43.67 17.60
N ALA A 96 48.32 -43.56 18.86
CA ALA A 96 47.66 -42.71 19.85
C ALA A 96 47.72 -41.23 19.46
N ILE A 97 48.87 -40.75 18.99
CA ILE A 97 49.04 -39.38 18.49
C ILE A 97 48.11 -39.12 17.30
N ALA A 98 48.08 -40.01 16.31
CA ALA A 98 47.20 -39.88 15.15
C ALA A 98 45.72 -39.86 15.55
N LEU A 99 45.30 -40.71 16.48
CA LEU A 99 43.93 -40.74 16.99
C LEU A 99 43.58 -39.47 17.77
N ILE A 100 44.49 -38.97 18.62
CA ILE A 100 44.31 -37.72 19.36
C ILE A 100 44.19 -36.54 18.38
N GLN A 101 45.07 -36.45 17.39
CA GLN A 101 45.03 -35.41 16.37
C GLN A 101 43.71 -35.46 15.57
N ASN A 102 43.27 -36.66 15.17
CA ASN A 102 42.00 -36.83 14.48
C ASN A 102 40.83 -36.42 15.37
N THR A 103 40.81 -36.85 16.63
CA THR A 103 39.76 -36.49 17.60
C THR A 103 39.72 -34.98 17.85
N LEU A 104 40.88 -34.33 17.98
CA LEU A 104 40.96 -32.88 18.15
C LEU A 104 40.45 -32.12 16.92
N ALA A 105 40.77 -32.61 15.71
CA ALA A 105 40.24 -32.06 14.47
C ALA A 105 38.70 -32.21 14.39
N GLN A 106 38.17 -33.39 14.75
CA GLN A 106 36.72 -33.63 14.80
C GLN A 106 36.03 -32.74 15.84
N VAL A 107 36.60 -32.57 17.03
CA VAL A 107 36.07 -31.68 18.07
C VAL A 107 36.10 -30.22 17.62
N SER A 108 37.16 -29.79 16.93
CA SER A 108 37.28 -28.43 16.39
C SER A 108 36.22 -28.19 15.31
N ALA A 109 36.04 -29.13 14.37
CA ALA A 109 35.00 -29.05 13.35
C ALA A 109 33.59 -28.99 13.96
N ARG A 110 33.32 -29.82 14.98
CA ARG A 110 32.04 -29.78 15.72
C ARG A 110 31.83 -28.45 16.43
N ARG A 111 32.85 -27.90 17.10
CA ARG A 111 32.77 -26.58 17.74
C ARG A 111 32.42 -25.47 16.74
N THR A 112 33.08 -25.46 15.57
CA THR A 112 32.77 -24.51 14.50
C THR A 112 31.35 -24.69 13.98
N LEU A 113 30.92 -25.92 13.75
CA LEU A 113 29.54 -26.20 13.31
C LEU A 113 28.50 -25.75 14.34
N THR A 114 28.73 -25.99 15.62
CA THR A 114 27.85 -25.51 16.70
C THR A 114 27.78 -23.98 16.73
N ALA A 115 28.91 -23.29 16.56
CA ALA A 115 28.94 -21.83 16.50
C ALA A 115 28.19 -21.28 15.28
N VAL A 116 28.37 -21.89 14.10
CA VAL A 116 27.63 -21.53 12.88
C VAL A 116 26.13 -21.77 13.05
N ASN A 117 25.74 -22.90 13.62
CA ASN A 117 24.32 -23.20 13.88
C ASN A 117 23.69 -22.20 14.87
N ALA A 118 24.42 -21.79 15.91
CA ALA A 118 23.95 -20.75 16.83
C ALA A 118 23.78 -19.39 16.13
N ALA A 119 24.74 -19.02 15.26
CA ALA A 119 24.66 -17.79 14.46
C ALA A 119 23.47 -17.83 13.47
N ASN A 120 23.26 -18.96 12.80
CA ASN A 120 22.13 -19.17 11.90
C ASN A 120 20.79 -19.08 12.65
N SER A 121 20.69 -19.68 13.84
CA SER A 121 19.49 -19.58 14.69
C SER A 121 19.17 -18.12 15.02
N ALA A 122 20.16 -17.34 15.45
CA ALA A 122 19.97 -15.91 15.74
C ALA A 122 19.62 -15.08 14.50
N GLN A 123 20.14 -15.44 13.32
CA GLN A 123 19.73 -14.83 12.05
C GLN A 123 18.28 -15.15 11.70
N ILE A 124 17.84 -16.39 11.89
CA ILE A 124 16.46 -16.81 11.66
C ILE A 124 15.52 -16.06 12.61
N ASP A 125 15.85 -15.98 13.90
CA ASP A 125 15.05 -15.22 14.88
C ASP A 125 14.90 -13.74 14.47
N ARG A 126 15.97 -13.15 13.93
CA ARG A 126 15.94 -11.78 13.41
C ARG A 126 15.07 -11.67 12.16
N ILE A 127 15.16 -12.62 11.23
CA ILE A 127 14.32 -12.67 10.03
C ILE A 127 12.85 -12.80 10.42
N ASP A 128 12.50 -13.70 11.34
CA ASP A 128 11.13 -13.88 11.80
C ASP A 128 10.58 -12.60 12.44
N THR A 129 11.41 -11.90 13.22
CA THR A 129 11.05 -10.59 13.80
C THR A 129 10.81 -9.53 12.71
N VAL A 130 11.69 -9.44 11.71
CA VAL A 130 11.55 -8.49 10.60
C VAL A 130 10.31 -8.80 9.77
N VAL A 131 10.05 -10.08 9.47
CA VAL A 131 8.87 -10.51 8.72
C VAL A 131 7.58 -10.23 9.50
N ALA A 132 7.57 -10.43 10.82
CA ALA A 132 6.43 -10.07 11.66
C ALA A 132 6.16 -8.56 11.63
N SER A 133 7.21 -7.75 11.77
CA SER A 133 7.13 -6.29 11.70
C SER A 133 6.65 -5.79 10.32
N ASP A 134 7.14 -6.38 9.23
CA ASP A 134 6.73 -6.04 7.87
C ASP A 134 5.26 -6.40 7.60
N ARG A 135 4.79 -7.53 8.13
CA ARG A 135 3.36 -7.91 8.08
C ARG A 135 2.48 -6.96 8.87
N GLU A 136 2.93 -6.53 10.05
CA GLU A 136 2.21 -5.54 10.86
C GLU A 136 2.12 -4.19 10.12
N ALA A 137 3.25 -3.69 9.59
CA ALA A 137 3.30 -2.44 8.83
C ALA A 137 2.41 -2.50 7.57
N SER A 138 2.43 -3.64 6.85
CA SER A 138 1.56 -3.87 5.69
C SER A 138 0.09 -3.89 6.07
N ALA A 139 -0.28 -4.54 7.19
CA ALA A 139 -1.64 -4.56 7.70
C ALA A 139 -2.12 -3.15 8.10
N GLN A 140 -1.27 -2.36 8.76
CA GLN A 140 -1.56 -0.96 9.09
C GLN A 140 -1.75 -0.10 7.84
N SER A 141 -0.92 -0.27 6.82
CA SER A 141 -1.06 0.41 5.52
C SER A 141 -2.38 0.05 4.83
N LEU A 142 -2.75 -1.24 4.82
CA LEU A 142 -4.02 -1.70 4.28
C LEU A 142 -5.23 -1.12 5.04
N LEU A 143 -5.16 -1.04 6.37
CA LEU A 143 -6.19 -0.38 7.19
C LEU A 143 -6.31 1.11 6.85
N GLN A 144 -5.18 1.79 6.66
CA GLN A 144 -5.18 3.19 6.25
C GLN A 144 -5.75 3.39 4.85
N ILE A 145 -5.47 2.49 3.91
CA ILE A 145 -6.09 2.50 2.57
C ILE A 145 -7.59 2.26 2.68
N SER A 146 -8.03 1.26 3.46
CA SER A 146 -9.45 0.96 3.67
C SER A 146 -10.20 2.18 4.19
N SER A 147 -9.68 2.84 5.23
CA SER A 147 -10.33 4.05 5.77
C SER A 147 -10.40 5.21 4.78
N ARG A 148 -9.37 5.39 3.93
CA ARG A 148 -9.40 6.39 2.84
C ARG A 148 -10.42 6.02 1.76
N VAL A 149 -10.55 4.74 1.42
CA VAL A 149 -11.55 4.25 0.46
C VAL A 149 -12.96 4.46 1.01
N ASP A 150 -13.22 4.14 2.27
CA ASP A 150 -14.53 4.35 2.91
C ASP A 150 -14.91 5.84 2.93
N GLY A 151 -13.96 6.72 3.24
CA GLY A 151 -14.16 8.18 3.17
C GLY A 151 -14.42 8.70 1.76
N ALA A 152 -13.75 8.11 0.74
CA ALA A 152 -14.00 8.45 -0.65
C ALA A 152 -15.41 8.00 -1.10
N VAL A 153 -15.85 6.80 -0.71
CA VAL A 153 -17.21 6.29 -0.99
C VAL A 153 -18.27 7.21 -0.38
N ALA A 154 -18.09 7.64 0.88
CA ALA A 154 -19.00 8.59 1.52
C ALA A 154 -19.07 9.93 0.78
N SER A 155 -17.92 10.46 0.32
CA SER A 155 -17.84 11.70 -0.45
C SER A 155 -18.55 11.57 -1.81
N ILE A 156 -18.37 10.45 -2.50
CA ILE A 156 -19.05 10.14 -3.77
C ILE A 156 -20.57 10.06 -3.58
N ASN A 157 -21.04 9.44 -2.50
CA ASN A 157 -22.47 9.39 -2.20
C ASN A 157 -23.04 10.80 -1.96
N SER A 158 -22.31 11.65 -1.21
CA SER A 158 -22.70 13.05 -0.99
C SER A 158 -22.77 13.85 -2.30
N ILE A 159 -21.79 13.68 -3.19
CA ILE A 159 -21.80 14.31 -4.52
C ILE A 159 -22.96 13.79 -5.37
N SER A 160 -23.22 12.48 -5.35
CA SER A 160 -24.32 11.87 -6.10
C SER A 160 -25.67 12.42 -5.65
N GLN A 161 -25.85 12.62 -4.35
CA GLN A 161 -27.05 13.24 -3.78
C GLN A 161 -27.16 14.72 -4.15
N THR A 162 -26.06 15.48 -4.02
CA THR A 162 -26.00 16.89 -4.44
C THR A 162 -26.33 17.06 -5.92
N PHE A 163 -25.87 16.14 -6.77
CA PHE A 163 -26.17 16.16 -8.20
C PHE A 163 -27.64 15.84 -8.50
N ALA A 164 -28.24 14.90 -7.76
CA ALA A 164 -29.68 14.63 -7.86
C ALA A 164 -30.51 15.86 -7.46
N ASP A 165 -30.17 16.50 -6.34
CA ASP A 165 -30.82 17.72 -5.85
C ASP A 165 -30.68 18.87 -6.84
N TYR A 166 -29.48 19.05 -7.42
CA TYR A 166 -29.22 20.04 -8.45
C TYR A 166 -30.10 19.81 -9.68
N ARG A 167 -30.18 18.57 -10.20
CA ARG A 167 -31.04 18.23 -11.34
C ARG A 167 -32.52 18.53 -11.06
N GLN A 168 -32.99 18.23 -9.86
CA GLN A 168 -34.37 18.52 -9.46
C GLN A 168 -34.64 20.03 -9.40
N SER A 169 -33.73 20.80 -8.80
CA SER A 169 -33.82 22.26 -8.71
C SER A 169 -33.81 22.92 -10.09
N THR A 170 -32.90 22.50 -10.98
CA THR A 170 -32.83 23.02 -12.35
C THR A 170 -34.11 22.70 -13.14
N ALA A 171 -34.67 21.49 -12.99
CA ALA A 171 -35.93 21.14 -13.63
C ALA A 171 -37.10 22.02 -13.16
N ALA A 172 -37.16 22.33 -11.86
CA ALA A 172 -38.16 23.24 -11.29
C ALA A 172 -37.98 24.68 -11.81
N GLN A 173 -36.74 25.18 -11.90
CA GLN A 173 -36.44 26.50 -12.46
C GLN A 173 -36.84 26.59 -13.94
N ILE A 174 -36.51 25.59 -14.75
CA ILE A 174 -36.91 25.54 -16.17
C ILE A 174 -38.43 25.54 -16.28
N THR A 175 -39.13 24.72 -15.50
CA THR A 175 -40.61 24.67 -15.51
C THR A 175 -41.22 26.03 -15.15
N SER A 176 -40.68 26.70 -14.14
CA SER A 176 -41.10 28.05 -13.72
C SER A 176 -40.84 29.11 -14.80
N LEU A 177 -39.68 29.05 -15.46
CA LEU A 177 -39.33 29.95 -16.55
C LEU A 177 -40.23 29.73 -17.78
N THR A 178 -40.50 28.47 -18.15
CA THR A 178 -41.45 28.11 -19.21
C THR A 178 -42.86 28.63 -18.90
N ALA A 179 -43.32 28.51 -17.65
CA ALA A 179 -44.63 29.04 -17.23
C ALA A 179 -44.70 30.58 -17.29
N THR A 180 -43.61 31.27 -16.92
CA THR A 180 -43.52 32.74 -16.96
C THR A 180 -43.50 33.25 -18.41
N ILE A 181 -42.75 32.58 -19.29
CA ILE A 181 -42.66 32.94 -20.72
C ILE A 181 -43.99 32.64 -21.44
N GLY A 182 -44.68 31.55 -21.11
CA GLY A 182 -46.00 31.24 -21.66
C GLY A 182 -47.10 32.24 -21.31
N GLY A 183 -46.91 33.05 -20.26
CA GLY A 183 -47.86 34.08 -19.81
C GLY A 183 -47.54 35.52 -20.24
N VAL A 184 -46.34 35.80 -20.78
CA VAL A 184 -45.89 37.18 -21.09
C VAL A 184 -45.31 37.24 -22.51
N SER A 185 -46.19 37.24 -23.51
CA SER A 185 -45.88 37.66 -24.89
C SER A 185 -46.36 39.11 -25.10
N SER A 186 -45.78 40.05 -24.35
CA SER A 186 -46.09 41.48 -24.45
C SER A 186 -44.78 42.24 -24.46
N ALA A 187 -44.23 42.46 -25.65
CA ALA A 187 -42.98 43.20 -25.79
C ALA A 187 -43.29 44.69 -25.80
N VAL A 188 -42.82 45.40 -24.76
CA VAL A 188 -42.69 46.86 -24.78
C VAL A 188 -41.35 47.18 -25.44
N THR A 189 -41.37 47.94 -26.54
CA THR A 189 -40.17 48.39 -27.24
C THR A 189 -40.05 49.91 -27.10
N THR A 190 -38.95 50.37 -26.52
CA THR A 190 -38.59 51.79 -26.45
C THR A 190 -37.40 52.05 -27.36
N ASN A 191 -37.49 53.04 -28.23
CA ASN A 191 -36.39 53.45 -29.12
C ASN A 191 -36.13 54.95 -28.97
N ALA A 192 -34.88 55.31 -28.65
CA ALA A 192 -34.42 56.69 -28.53
C ALA A 192 -33.21 56.89 -29.45
N GLN A 193 -33.30 57.84 -30.39
CA GLN A 193 -32.27 58.15 -31.36
C GLN A 193 -32.09 59.67 -31.49
N ALA A 194 -30.85 60.14 -31.46
CA ALA A 194 -30.49 61.51 -31.80
C ALA A 194 -29.37 61.48 -32.84
N THR A 195 -29.55 62.16 -33.98
CA THR A 195 -28.63 62.13 -35.10
C THR A 195 -28.49 63.54 -35.69
N ALA A 196 -27.24 63.94 -35.93
CA ALA A 196 -26.89 65.17 -36.63
C ALA A 196 -26.15 64.78 -37.92
N ASP A 197 -26.73 65.11 -39.07
CA ASP A 197 -26.12 64.86 -40.38
C ASP A 197 -25.24 66.04 -40.83
N ILE A 198 -24.28 65.77 -41.72
CA ILE A 198 -23.29 66.70 -42.30
C ILE A 198 -23.97 67.87 -43.04
N ASN A 199 -25.23 67.69 -43.43
CA ASN A 199 -26.09 68.70 -44.07
C ASN A 199 -26.85 69.60 -43.07
N ASN A 200 -26.44 69.63 -41.79
CA ASN A 200 -27.08 70.41 -40.72
C ASN A 200 -28.53 69.99 -40.40
N ASN A 201 -28.89 68.73 -40.69
CA ASN A 201 -30.18 68.15 -40.33
C ASN A 201 -30.08 67.49 -38.95
N LEU A 202 -30.64 68.16 -37.94
CA LEU A 202 -30.81 67.62 -36.60
C LEU A 202 -32.12 66.83 -36.52
N ASN A 203 -32.04 65.57 -36.14
CA ASN A 203 -33.19 64.71 -35.87
C ASN A 203 -33.04 64.09 -34.48
N ALA A 204 -34.00 64.35 -33.60
CA ALA A 204 -34.13 63.64 -32.33
C ALA A 204 -35.49 62.95 -32.31
N MET A 205 -35.53 61.66 -32.04
CA MET A 205 -36.74 60.85 -31.99
C MET A 205 -36.75 59.96 -30.74
N TYR A 206 -37.88 59.93 -30.05
CA TYR A 206 -38.17 59.01 -28.96
C TYR A 206 -39.50 58.32 -29.26
N SER A 207 -39.54 57.00 -29.20
CA SER A 207 -40.77 56.23 -29.45
C SER A 207 -40.95 55.13 -28.43
N ILE A 208 -42.21 54.95 -28.03
CA ILE A 208 -42.67 53.81 -27.24
C ILE A 208 -43.68 53.05 -28.09
N LYS A 209 -43.47 51.75 -28.26
CA LYS A 209 -44.43 50.83 -28.88
C LYS A 209 -44.74 49.72 -27.88
N VAL A 210 -46.02 49.49 -27.63
CA VAL A 210 -46.50 48.33 -26.90
C VAL A 210 -47.21 47.44 -27.91
N GLY A 211 -46.71 46.23 -28.09
CA GLY A 211 -47.30 45.23 -28.97
C GLY A 211 -47.80 44.03 -28.18
N LEU A 212 -49.04 43.64 -28.42
CA LEU A 212 -49.62 42.39 -27.94
C LEU A 212 -49.87 41.50 -29.16
N ASP A 213 -49.38 40.26 -29.11
CA ASP A 213 -49.80 39.21 -30.02
C ASP A 213 -50.86 38.36 -29.33
N ALA A 214 -52.11 38.54 -29.73
CA ALA A 214 -53.21 37.70 -29.30
C ALA A 214 -53.64 36.89 -30.52
N ASN A 215 -53.34 35.58 -30.51
CA ASN A 215 -53.77 34.63 -31.55
C ASN A 215 -53.35 35.04 -32.98
N GLY A 216 -52.15 35.60 -33.16
CA GLY A 216 -51.63 36.00 -34.47
C GLY A 216 -52.11 37.36 -34.97
N VAL A 217 -52.90 38.10 -34.17
CA VAL A 217 -53.31 39.47 -34.47
C VAL A 217 -52.49 40.44 -33.62
N GLN A 218 -51.68 41.25 -34.29
CA GLN A 218 -50.82 42.24 -33.64
C GLN A 218 -51.63 43.50 -33.30
N TYR A 219 -51.87 43.73 -32.00
CA TYR A 219 -52.41 44.98 -31.49
C TYR A 219 -51.23 45.86 -31.05
N ALA A 220 -51.11 47.05 -31.62
CA ALA A 220 -50.03 47.98 -31.31
C ALA A 220 -50.57 49.36 -30.94
N ALA A 221 -50.10 49.90 -29.81
CA ALA A 221 -50.27 51.30 -29.47
C ALA A 221 -48.88 51.93 -29.32
N GLY A 222 -48.72 53.16 -29.79
CA GLY A 222 -47.44 53.85 -29.68
C GLY A 222 -47.53 55.36 -29.68
N MET A 223 -46.48 55.96 -29.14
CA MET A 223 -46.27 57.40 -29.10
C MET A 223 -44.87 57.68 -29.62
N GLY A 224 -44.76 58.60 -30.57
CA GLY A 224 -43.50 59.14 -31.09
C GLY A 224 -43.40 60.62 -30.77
N LEU A 225 -42.27 61.03 -30.21
CA LEU A 225 -41.88 62.41 -30.03
C LEU A 225 -40.66 62.67 -30.89
N GLY A 226 -40.65 63.78 -31.62
CA GLY A 226 -39.45 64.13 -32.36
C GLY A 226 -39.34 65.59 -32.75
N VAL A 227 -38.11 65.96 -33.06
CA VAL A 227 -37.73 67.26 -33.60
C VAL A 227 -36.95 67.02 -34.88
N GLN A 228 -37.38 67.66 -35.97
CA GLN A 228 -36.79 67.53 -37.30
C GLN A 228 -36.57 68.90 -37.94
N ASN A 229 -35.40 69.07 -38.58
CA ASN A 229 -35.12 70.24 -39.40
C ASN A 229 -35.85 70.13 -40.75
N THR A 230 -36.80 71.02 -41.02
CA THR A 230 -37.52 71.11 -42.31
C THR A 230 -37.02 72.32 -43.10
N PRO A 231 -37.23 72.40 -44.43
CA PRO A 231 -36.88 73.58 -45.23
C PRO A 231 -37.51 74.90 -44.74
N SER A 232 -38.54 74.84 -43.90
CA SER A 232 -39.21 75.99 -43.28
C SER A 232 -38.75 76.28 -41.84
N GLY A 233 -37.72 75.58 -41.36
CA GLY A 233 -37.19 75.69 -39.99
C GLY A 233 -37.39 74.44 -39.14
N MET A 234 -37.02 74.53 -37.87
CA MET A 234 -37.14 73.43 -36.91
C MET A 234 -38.61 73.15 -36.58
N GLN A 235 -39.05 71.90 -36.73
CA GLN A 235 -40.40 71.47 -36.39
C GLN A 235 -40.36 70.40 -35.30
N SER A 236 -41.15 70.60 -34.24
CA SER A 236 -41.38 69.61 -33.20
C SER A 236 -42.73 68.95 -33.44
N GLN A 237 -42.81 67.63 -33.25
CA GLN A 237 -44.03 66.87 -33.43
C GLN A 237 -44.20 65.79 -32.37
N VAL A 238 -45.45 65.55 -31.99
CA VAL A 238 -45.87 64.40 -31.18
C VAL A 238 -46.93 63.66 -31.98
N VAL A 239 -46.70 62.39 -32.25
CA VAL A 239 -47.57 61.53 -33.05
C VAL A 239 -48.00 60.34 -32.21
N PHE A 240 -49.31 60.07 -32.22
CA PHE A 240 -49.89 58.91 -31.56
C PHE A 240 -50.44 57.96 -32.62
N LEU A 241 -50.15 56.67 -32.46
CA LEU A 241 -50.77 55.60 -33.23
C LEU A 241 -51.58 54.75 -32.24
N ALA A 242 -52.91 54.89 -32.29
CA ALA A 242 -53.84 54.17 -31.43
C ALA A 242 -55.25 54.13 -32.05
N ASP A 243 -55.99 53.05 -31.79
CA ASP A 243 -57.41 52.92 -32.17
C ASP A 243 -58.31 53.89 -31.37
N ARG A 244 -57.88 54.21 -30.13
CA ARG A 244 -58.54 55.16 -29.23
C ARG A 244 -57.49 55.94 -28.45
N PHE A 245 -57.48 57.26 -28.61
CA PHE A 245 -56.69 58.17 -27.78
C PHE A 245 -57.63 58.93 -26.83
N ALA A 246 -57.38 58.88 -25.53
CA ALA A 246 -58.22 59.55 -24.55
C ALA A 246 -57.38 60.20 -23.45
N VAL A 247 -57.69 61.44 -23.11
CA VAL A 247 -57.13 62.09 -21.92
C VAL A 247 -58.04 61.75 -20.74
N MET A 248 -57.49 61.13 -19.71
CA MET A 248 -58.21 60.74 -18.51
C MET A 248 -57.90 61.70 -17.37
N SER A 249 -58.95 62.26 -16.76
CA SER A 249 -58.84 63.01 -15.52
C SER A 249 -59.41 62.20 -14.36
N TYR A 250 -58.64 62.11 -13.28
CA TYR A 250 -59.02 61.45 -12.04
C TYR A 250 -59.10 62.49 -10.93
N ALA A 251 -60.32 62.96 -10.63
CA ALA A 251 -60.58 63.90 -9.54
C ALA A 251 -61.64 63.29 -8.60
N GLY A 252 -61.24 62.94 -7.38
CA GLY A 252 -62.16 62.68 -6.27
C GLY A 252 -63.17 61.54 -6.43
N SER A 253 -62.84 60.47 -7.17
CA SER A 253 -63.62 59.22 -7.41
C SER A 253 -64.41 59.12 -8.72
N ALA A 254 -64.38 60.14 -9.59
CA ALA A 254 -64.97 60.05 -10.93
C ALA A 254 -63.90 60.09 -12.03
N VAL A 255 -63.88 59.05 -12.87
CA VAL A 255 -63.07 59.03 -14.10
C VAL A 255 -63.83 59.81 -15.17
N THR A 256 -63.25 60.91 -15.65
CA THR A 256 -63.80 61.67 -16.77
C THR A 256 -62.84 61.68 -17.95
N LEU A 257 -63.40 61.62 -19.16
CA LEU A 257 -62.66 61.70 -20.42
C LEU A 257 -63.09 62.98 -21.15
N PRO A 258 -62.49 64.14 -20.86
CA PRO A 258 -62.84 65.40 -21.50
C PRO A 258 -62.50 65.43 -23.01
N PHE A 259 -61.51 64.63 -23.44
CA PHE A 259 -61.05 64.56 -24.83
C PHE A 259 -60.83 63.10 -25.24
N VAL A 260 -61.50 62.67 -26.33
CA VAL A 260 -61.35 61.33 -26.90
C VAL A 260 -61.33 61.40 -28.42
N ILE A 261 -60.35 60.76 -29.05
CA ILE A 261 -60.35 60.45 -30.49
C ILE A 261 -60.59 58.95 -30.63
N GLN A 262 -61.66 58.58 -31.32
CA GLN A 262 -62.01 57.18 -31.59
C GLN A 262 -62.85 57.12 -32.86
N ASN A 263 -62.74 56.04 -33.65
CA ASN A 263 -63.51 55.85 -34.89
C ASN A 263 -63.40 57.04 -35.86
N GLY A 264 -62.25 57.72 -35.90
CA GLY A 264 -62.01 58.89 -36.75
C GLY A 264 -62.74 60.18 -36.32
N GLN A 265 -63.36 60.21 -35.14
CA GLN A 265 -64.08 61.37 -34.62
C GLN A 265 -63.47 61.86 -33.30
N THR A 266 -63.48 63.18 -33.11
CA THR A 266 -63.07 63.84 -31.87
C THR A 266 -64.31 64.15 -31.03
N PHE A 267 -64.34 63.63 -29.81
CA PHE A 267 -65.35 63.91 -28.81
C PHE A 267 -64.75 64.83 -27.74
N ILE A 268 -65.37 66.00 -27.56
CA ILE A 268 -65.02 66.96 -26.53
C ILE A 268 -66.27 67.16 -25.68
N ARG A 269 -66.19 66.90 -24.37
CA ARG A 269 -67.36 66.96 -23.48
C ARG A 269 -67.75 68.40 -23.19
N ASP A 270 -66.92 69.09 -22.40
CA ASP A 270 -67.08 70.49 -22.06
C ASP A 270 -65.78 71.20 -22.44
N THR A 271 -65.88 72.32 -23.16
CA THR A 271 -64.72 73.11 -23.59
C THR A 271 -64.90 74.57 -23.21
N PHE A 272 -63.86 75.16 -22.64
CA PHE A 272 -63.75 76.60 -22.46
C PHE A 272 -62.73 77.12 -23.48
N ILE A 273 -63.19 77.99 -24.38
CA ILE A 273 -62.37 78.56 -25.45
C ILE A 273 -62.24 80.06 -25.15
N GLN A 274 -61.02 80.52 -24.86
CA GLN A 274 -60.77 81.94 -24.58
C GLN A 274 -61.06 82.80 -25.82
N ASP A 275 -60.44 82.46 -26.94
CA ASP A 275 -60.66 83.10 -28.25
C ASP A 275 -60.84 82.01 -29.31
N GLY A 276 -62.03 81.94 -29.92
CA GLY A 276 -62.38 80.93 -30.91
C GLY A 276 -62.45 81.52 -32.31
N THR A 277 -61.62 81.04 -33.23
CA THR A 277 -61.78 81.30 -34.67
C THR A 277 -62.16 80.01 -35.36
N ILE A 278 -63.33 80.00 -36.02
CA ILE A 278 -63.80 78.86 -36.80
C ILE A 278 -63.99 79.34 -38.23
N THR A 279 -63.17 78.84 -39.16
CA THR A 279 -63.27 79.20 -40.59
C THR A 279 -64.62 78.79 -41.16
N ASN A 280 -65.11 77.60 -40.81
CA ASN A 280 -66.44 77.11 -41.17
C ASN A 280 -66.89 76.00 -40.21
N ALA A 281 -68.16 76.01 -39.79
CA ALA A 281 -68.75 74.99 -38.93
C ALA A 281 -70.00 74.37 -39.57
N LYS A 282 -70.10 73.03 -39.56
CA LYS A 282 -71.36 72.34 -39.87
C LYS A 282 -72.08 72.01 -38.58
N ILE A 283 -73.26 72.59 -38.38
CA ILE A 283 -74.08 72.36 -37.19
C ILE A 283 -75.13 71.28 -37.49
N GLY A 284 -75.06 70.15 -36.77
CA GLY A 284 -75.93 68.99 -37.02
C GLY A 284 -77.35 69.09 -36.43
N ALA A 285 -77.55 69.97 -35.45
CA ALA A 285 -78.84 70.16 -34.77
C ALA A 285 -79.15 71.64 -34.56
N TYR A 286 -78.49 72.28 -33.61
CA TYR A 286 -78.65 73.70 -33.32
C TYR A 286 -77.40 74.23 -32.60
N ILE A 287 -77.24 75.54 -32.61
CA ILE A 287 -76.38 76.27 -31.67
C ILE A 287 -77.27 77.24 -30.90
N GLN A 288 -77.14 77.26 -29.57
CA GLN A 288 -78.02 78.06 -28.71
C GLN A 288 -77.28 78.57 -27.48
N SER A 289 -77.82 79.62 -26.85
CA SER A 289 -77.38 80.03 -25.52
C SER A 289 -77.77 79.00 -24.46
N SER A 290 -77.00 78.95 -23.37
CA SER A 290 -77.24 78.03 -22.25
C SER A 290 -78.57 78.29 -21.53
N ASN A 291 -79.13 79.49 -21.64
CA ASN A 291 -80.39 79.92 -21.03
C ASN A 291 -81.59 79.93 -22.00
N TYR A 292 -81.48 79.33 -23.19
CA TYR A 292 -82.54 79.36 -24.18
C TYR A 292 -83.83 78.68 -23.68
N VAL A 293 -84.94 79.41 -23.75
CA VAL A 293 -86.30 78.95 -23.50
C VAL A 293 -87.16 79.39 -24.67
N VAL A 294 -87.86 78.43 -25.30
CA VAL A 294 -88.67 78.69 -26.49
C VAL A 294 -89.63 79.86 -26.25
N GLY A 295 -89.66 80.80 -27.18
CA GLY A 295 -90.52 81.99 -27.15
C GLY A 295 -90.28 82.95 -25.98
N THR A 296 -89.23 82.78 -25.16
CA THR A 296 -89.11 83.51 -23.89
C THR A 296 -87.73 84.12 -23.64
N LEU A 297 -86.66 83.33 -23.69
CA LEU A 297 -85.30 83.77 -23.31
C LEU A 297 -84.24 83.16 -24.20
N GLY A 298 -83.11 83.87 -24.33
CA GLY A 298 -81.93 83.36 -25.02
C GLY A 298 -82.03 83.37 -26.55
N TRP A 299 -81.09 82.71 -27.21
CA TRP A 299 -81.04 82.62 -28.66
C TRP A 299 -80.78 81.19 -29.13
N ARG A 300 -81.29 80.85 -30.31
CA ARG A 300 -81.09 79.56 -30.98
C ARG A 300 -81.04 79.73 -32.49
N ILE A 301 -80.09 79.07 -33.12
CA ILE A 301 -80.01 78.86 -34.57
C ILE A 301 -80.15 77.37 -34.81
N ASP A 302 -81.24 76.97 -35.46
CA ASP A 302 -81.58 75.58 -35.73
C ASP A 302 -81.18 75.17 -37.15
N LYS A 303 -80.84 73.88 -37.34
CA LYS A 303 -80.51 73.30 -38.64
C LYS A 303 -81.59 73.48 -39.70
N ASN A 304 -82.85 73.64 -39.27
CA ASN A 304 -83.99 73.83 -40.17
C ASN A 304 -84.11 75.28 -40.69
N GLY A 305 -83.16 76.16 -40.34
CA GLY A 305 -83.13 77.55 -40.78
C GLY A 305 -83.87 78.52 -39.85
N THR A 306 -84.40 78.04 -38.72
CA THR A 306 -85.03 78.90 -37.72
C THR A 306 -83.97 79.60 -36.87
N ILE A 307 -84.00 80.93 -36.85
CA ILE A 307 -83.21 81.76 -35.94
C ILE A 307 -84.18 82.44 -34.98
N GLU A 308 -83.98 82.21 -33.69
CA GLU A 308 -84.73 82.85 -32.63
C GLU A 308 -83.78 83.63 -31.73
N ILE A 309 -84.08 84.92 -31.53
CA ILE A 309 -83.36 85.81 -30.61
C ILE A 309 -84.42 86.44 -29.71
N ASN A 310 -84.44 86.03 -28.46
CA ASN A 310 -85.32 86.57 -27.43
C ASN A 310 -84.56 87.55 -26.54
N GLY A 311 -85.25 88.59 -26.09
CA GLY A 311 -84.73 89.49 -25.05
C GLY A 311 -84.39 88.77 -23.75
N GLY A 312 -83.55 89.40 -22.93
CA GLY A 312 -83.05 88.82 -21.67
C GLY A 312 -84.06 88.79 -20.52
N VAL A 313 -85.24 89.38 -20.69
CA VAL A 313 -86.37 89.37 -19.73
C VAL A 313 -87.71 89.31 -20.46
N ALA A 314 -88.71 88.72 -19.81
CA ALA A 314 -90.06 88.60 -20.35
C ALA A 314 -90.65 89.98 -20.73
N GLY A 315 -91.11 90.12 -21.97
CA GLY A 315 -91.65 91.37 -22.52
C GLY A 315 -90.65 92.22 -23.33
N GLN A 316 -89.38 91.83 -23.41
CA GLN A 316 -88.44 92.41 -24.39
C GLN A 316 -88.68 91.85 -25.81
N GLY A 317 -88.11 92.53 -26.81
CA GLY A 317 -88.29 92.18 -28.21
C GLY A 317 -87.91 90.73 -28.54
N MET A 318 -88.70 90.12 -29.41
CA MET A 318 -88.46 88.80 -29.97
C MET A 318 -88.22 88.94 -31.48
N MET A 319 -87.17 88.31 -31.98
CA MET A 319 -86.93 88.13 -33.40
C MET A 319 -86.96 86.64 -33.69
N VAL A 320 -87.94 86.22 -34.49
CA VAL A 320 -87.98 84.87 -35.07
C VAL A 320 -87.87 85.02 -36.58
N MET A 321 -86.85 84.40 -37.16
CA MET A 321 -86.71 84.20 -38.59
C MET A 321 -86.94 82.72 -38.84
N THR A 322 -87.99 82.39 -39.58
CA THR A 322 -88.24 81.03 -40.07
C THR A 322 -87.83 80.95 -41.54
N ASN A 323 -87.49 79.75 -41.98
CA ASN A 323 -87.41 79.43 -43.41
C ASN A 323 -88.81 79.46 -44.04
#